data_AF-A0A7X7J637-F1
#
_entry.id   AF-A0A7X7J637-F1
#
_cell.length_a   1.000
_cell.length_b   1.000
_cell.length_c   1.000
_cell.angle_alpha   90.00
_cell.angle_beta   90.00
_cell.angle_gamma   90.00
#
_symmetry.space_group_name_H-M   'P 1'
#
loop_
_entity.id
_entity.type
_entity.pdbx_description
1 polymer ?
#
loop_
_entity_poly.entity_id
_entity_poly.type
_entity_poly.pdbx_seq_one_letter_code
_entity_poly.pdbx_strand_id
1 'polypeptide(L)'
;MMEGSLMEREKSRIAEKARDYYLGKTGQRFNCAQAVALAFAEKGDVSPEEVRGYSAMGAGRAPDGVCGALFAAQAIARRETGRENGLLMDFFREHAGGVRCREIRRAGQFACVDCVELAAAFADRTVEGDRTE
;
A
#
# COMPACT_ATOMS: atom_id res chain seq x y z
N MET A 1 -33.77 -1.77 -16.54
CA MET A 1 -33.51 -1.90 -15.09
C MET A 1 -32.41 -2.91 -14.93
N MET A 2 -31.19 -2.47 -14.63
CA MET A 2 -30.04 -3.35 -14.36
C MET A 2 -29.11 -2.64 -13.39
N GLU A 3 -29.55 -2.59 -12.14
CA GLU A 3 -28.74 -2.20 -10.98
C GLU A 3 -27.73 -3.32 -10.72
N GLY A 4 -26.46 -3.11 -11.08
CA GLY A 4 -25.46 -4.17 -10.97
C GLY A 4 -24.01 -3.73 -11.12
N SER A 5 -23.63 -2.49 -10.77
CA SER A 5 -22.22 -2.05 -10.91
C SER A 5 -21.73 -1.05 -9.85
N LEU A 6 -22.42 -0.92 -8.71
CA LEU A 6 -21.97 0.01 -7.65
C LEU A 6 -20.97 -0.60 -6.67
N MET A 7 -20.84 -1.93 -6.58
CA MET A 7 -19.88 -2.57 -5.65
C MET A 7 -18.49 -2.87 -6.24
N GLU A 8 -18.26 -2.62 -7.53
CA GLU A 8 -16.98 -2.94 -8.21
C GLU A 8 -16.15 -1.70 -8.62
N ARG A 9 -16.63 -0.49 -8.31
CA ARG A 9 -16.05 0.78 -8.79
C ARG A 9 -15.22 1.58 -7.77
N GLU A 10 -15.04 1.06 -6.56
CA GLU A 10 -14.14 1.64 -5.53
C GLU A 10 -12.76 0.97 -5.49
N LYS A 11 -12.25 0.54 -6.65
CA LYS A 11 -10.81 0.30 -6.75
C LYS A 11 -10.13 1.66 -6.71
N SER A 12 -9.63 2.07 -5.53
CA SER A 12 -8.77 3.26 -5.39
C SER A 12 -7.79 3.29 -6.54
N ARG A 13 -7.81 4.38 -7.33
CA ARG A 13 -6.91 4.55 -8.48
C ARG A 13 -5.44 4.39 -8.05
N ILE A 14 -5.15 4.70 -6.79
CA ILE A 14 -3.86 4.50 -6.13
C ILE A 14 -3.49 3.02 -6.00
N ALA A 15 -4.42 2.13 -5.64
CA ALA A 15 -4.16 0.70 -5.54
C ALA A 15 -3.82 0.07 -6.90
N GLU A 16 -4.58 0.44 -7.94
CA GLU A 16 -4.31 -0.02 -9.30
C GLU A 16 -2.94 0.47 -9.81
N LYS A 17 -2.61 1.73 -9.58
CA LYS A 17 -1.29 2.29 -9.93
C LYS A 17 -0.17 1.58 -9.18
N ALA A 18 -0.33 1.37 -7.87
CA ALA A 18 0.65 0.66 -7.06
C ALA A 18 0.89 -0.76 -7.58
N ARG A 19 -0.18 -1.49 -7.93
CA ARG A 19 -0.07 -2.79 -8.61
C ARG A 19 0.77 -2.69 -9.89
N ASP A 20 0.45 -1.74 -10.75
CA ASP A 20 1.09 -1.62 -12.06
C ASP A 20 2.58 -1.24 -11.95
N TYR A 21 2.96 -0.42 -10.97
CA TYR A 21 4.37 -0.15 -10.62
C TYR A 21 5.10 -1.41 -10.10
N TYR A 22 4.43 -2.22 -9.28
CA TYR A 22 5.00 -3.46 -8.76
C TYR A 22 5.17 -4.54 -9.85
N LEU A 23 4.23 -4.61 -10.79
CA LEU A 23 4.27 -5.51 -11.95
C LEU A 23 5.22 -5.01 -13.06
N GLY A 24 5.64 -3.74 -13.00
CA GLY A 24 6.50 -3.13 -14.01
C GLY A 24 5.77 -2.78 -15.31
N LYS A 25 4.44 -2.66 -15.28
CA LYS A 25 3.65 -2.25 -16.45
C LYS A 25 3.93 -0.81 -16.90
N THR A 26 4.50 0.00 -16.00
CA THR A 26 4.88 1.39 -16.26
C THR A 26 6.29 1.54 -16.86
N GLY A 27 6.94 0.43 -17.23
CA GLY A 27 8.26 0.40 -17.86
C GLY A 27 9.41 0.05 -16.92
N GLN A 28 9.24 0.23 -15.61
CA GLN A 28 10.20 -0.22 -14.59
C GLN A 28 9.49 -0.94 -13.46
N ARG A 29 10.04 -2.08 -13.04
CA ARG A 29 9.54 -2.84 -11.89
C ARG A 29 10.09 -2.28 -10.60
N PHE A 30 9.20 -1.89 -9.69
CA PHE A 30 9.55 -1.39 -8.36
C PHE A 30 9.29 -2.42 -7.27
N ASN A 31 9.94 -2.25 -6.12
CA ASN A 31 9.68 -3.11 -4.96
C ASN A 31 8.30 -2.79 -4.34
N CYS A 32 7.83 -3.62 -3.39
CA CYS A 32 6.52 -3.45 -2.78
C CYS A 32 6.33 -2.12 -2.04
N ALA A 33 7.36 -1.58 -1.37
CA ALA A 33 7.29 -0.29 -0.68
C ALA A 33 7.28 0.88 -1.67
N GLN A 34 8.17 0.84 -2.66
CA GLN A 34 8.29 1.84 -3.71
C GLN A 34 7.04 1.93 -4.58
N ALA A 35 6.42 0.79 -4.89
CA ALA A 35 5.21 0.75 -5.70
C ALA A 35 4.04 1.51 -5.04
N VAL A 36 3.85 1.30 -3.73
CA VAL A 36 2.89 2.09 -2.93
C VAL A 36 3.29 3.56 -2.93
N ALA A 37 4.54 3.86 -2.56
CA ALA A 37 5.02 5.25 -2.49
C ALA A 37 4.91 6.01 -3.82
N LEU A 38 5.15 5.36 -4.96
CA LEU A 38 5.00 5.95 -6.30
C LEU A 38 3.55 6.30 -6.62
N ALA A 39 2.61 5.43 -6.25
CA ALA A 39 1.20 5.71 -6.48
C ALA A 39 0.73 6.96 -5.71
N PHE A 40 1.21 7.14 -4.48
CA PHE A 40 0.97 8.36 -3.69
C PHE A 40 1.79 9.56 -4.19
N ALA A 41 2.99 9.34 -4.74
CA ALA A 41 3.78 10.41 -5.34
C ALA A 41 3.08 11.03 -6.55
N GLU A 42 2.36 10.24 -7.35
CA GLU A 42 1.51 10.77 -8.42
C GLU A 42 0.33 11.61 -7.92
N LYS A 43 -0.11 11.43 -6.67
CA LYS A 43 -1.13 12.27 -6.01
C LYS A 43 -0.54 13.57 -5.47
N GLY A 44 0.78 13.68 -5.39
CA GLY A 44 1.50 14.79 -4.76
C GLY A 44 1.69 14.63 -3.25
N ASP A 45 1.24 13.51 -2.67
CA ASP A 45 1.34 13.25 -1.23
C ASP A 45 2.76 12.78 -0.83
N VAL A 46 3.59 12.30 -1.79
CA VAL A 46 4.94 11.78 -1.52
C VAL A 46 5.97 12.34 -2.50
N SER A 47 7.15 12.73 -1.99
CA SER A 47 8.24 13.24 -2.84
C SER A 47 9.01 12.10 -3.53
N PRO A 48 9.60 12.33 -4.72
CA PRO A 48 10.44 11.33 -5.40
C PRO A 48 11.64 10.86 -4.56
N GLU A 49 12.11 11.70 -3.65
CA GLU A 49 13.21 11.36 -2.73
C GLU A 49 12.80 10.32 -1.69
N GLU A 50 11.58 10.45 -1.16
CA GLU A 50 11.00 9.50 -0.22
C GLU A 50 10.81 8.14 -0.90
N VAL A 51 10.31 8.14 -2.15
CA VAL A 51 10.21 6.92 -2.97
C VAL A 51 11.58 6.23 -3.10
N ARG A 52 12.67 6.98 -3.29
CA ARG A 52 14.03 6.40 -3.34
C ARG A 52 14.43 5.82 -1.98
N GLY A 53 14.05 6.45 -0.87
CA GLY A 53 14.28 5.92 0.48
C GLY A 53 13.65 4.53 0.70
N TYR A 54 12.48 4.28 0.11
CA TYR A 54 11.80 2.97 0.19
C TYR A 54 12.43 1.88 -0.69
N SER A 55 13.42 2.20 -1.53
CA SER A 55 14.13 1.20 -2.35
C SER A 55 14.81 0.11 -1.52
N ALA A 56 15.27 0.45 -0.31
CA ALA A 56 15.91 -0.50 0.60
C ALA A 56 14.91 -1.38 1.39
N MET A 57 13.64 -0.98 1.47
CA MET A 57 12.63 -1.60 2.34
C MET A 57 11.80 -2.70 1.66
N GLY A 58 12.21 -3.13 0.46
CA GLY A 58 11.57 -4.22 -0.27
C GLY A 58 11.79 -5.60 0.35
N ALA A 59 10.89 -6.54 0.05
CA ALA A 59 11.03 -7.98 0.36
C ALA A 59 11.21 -8.33 1.86
N GLY A 60 10.66 -7.52 2.77
CA GLY A 60 10.80 -7.76 4.21
C GLY A 60 12.10 -7.24 4.81
N ARG A 61 12.76 -6.29 4.12
CA ARG A 61 13.88 -5.50 4.67
C ARG A 61 13.42 -4.25 5.40
N ALA A 62 12.10 -4.05 5.54
CA ALA A 62 11.58 -3.05 6.46
C ALA A 62 11.97 -3.41 7.90
N PRO A 63 12.02 -2.43 8.82
CA PRO A 63 12.23 -2.67 10.25
C PRO A 63 11.33 -3.81 10.75
N ASP A 64 11.85 -4.68 11.62
CA ASP A 64 11.16 -5.86 12.17
C ASP A 64 10.70 -6.93 11.15
N GLY A 65 11.17 -6.85 9.90
CA GLY A 65 10.78 -7.78 8.83
C GLY A 65 9.34 -7.57 8.33
N VAL A 66 8.77 -6.39 8.60
CA VAL A 66 7.42 -6.01 8.22
C VAL A 66 7.27 -5.94 6.69
N CYS A 67 6.06 -6.11 6.18
CA CYS A 67 5.77 -5.91 4.77
C CYS A 67 6.13 -4.48 4.34
N GLY A 68 6.96 -4.34 3.30
CA GLY A 68 7.39 -3.03 2.82
C GLY A 68 6.23 -2.14 2.32
N ALA A 69 5.20 -2.75 1.72
CA ALA A 69 3.99 -2.03 1.30
C ALA A 69 3.23 -1.45 2.49
N LEU A 70 3.07 -2.25 3.55
CA LEU A 70 2.43 -1.85 4.81
C LEU A 70 3.20 -0.70 5.48
N PHE A 71 4.54 -0.84 5.56
CA PHE A 71 5.39 0.17 6.16
C PHE A 71 5.30 1.51 5.42
N ALA A 72 5.39 1.50 4.09
CA ALA A 72 5.25 2.71 3.28
C ALA A 72 3.86 3.34 3.43
N ALA A 73 2.79 2.54 3.34
CA ALA A 73 1.41 3.01 3.50
C ALA A 73 1.17 3.66 4.87
N GLN A 74 1.69 3.07 5.94
CA GLN A 74 1.57 3.62 7.29
C GLN A 74 2.35 4.93 7.43
N ALA A 75 3.56 5.02 6.88
CA ALA A 75 4.36 6.24 6.92
C ALA A 75 3.67 7.40 6.20
N ILE A 76 3.08 7.13 5.03
CA ILE A 76 2.31 8.12 4.24
C ILE A 76 1.05 8.53 5.00
N ALA A 77 0.25 7.57 5.46
CA ALA A 77 -0.97 7.88 6.21
C ALA A 77 -0.67 8.68 7.48
N ARG A 78 0.42 8.36 8.21
CA ARG A 78 0.86 9.10 9.39
C ARG A 78 1.29 10.53 9.07
N ARG A 79 1.93 10.74 7.92
CA ARG A 79 2.36 12.08 7.48
C ARG A 79 1.17 12.97 7.19
N GLU A 80 0.18 12.45 6.47
CA GLU A 80 -0.98 13.21 6.04
C GLU A 80 -1.98 13.44 7.19
N THR A 81 -2.26 12.42 8.00
CA THR A 81 -3.24 12.50 9.11
C THR A 81 -2.63 12.95 10.45
N GLY A 82 -1.30 13.01 10.54
CA GLY A 82 -0.57 13.28 11.78
C GLY A 82 -0.70 12.19 12.86
N ARG A 83 -1.39 11.07 12.59
CA ARG A 83 -1.69 10.00 13.56
C ARG A 83 -1.15 8.65 13.12
N GLU A 84 -0.76 7.83 14.10
CA GLU A 84 -0.36 6.45 13.82
C GLU A 84 -1.60 5.62 13.45
N ASN A 85 -1.61 5.09 12.22
CA ASN A 85 -2.72 4.29 11.72
C ASN A 85 -2.55 2.81 12.09
N GLY A 86 -2.76 2.48 13.37
CA GLY A 86 -2.77 1.10 13.87
C GLY A 86 -3.82 0.23 13.16
N LEU A 87 -4.95 0.83 12.77
CA LEU A 87 -6.01 0.17 12.00
C LEU A 87 -5.50 -0.41 10.67
N LEU A 88 -4.52 0.23 10.04
CA LEU A 88 -3.94 -0.25 8.79
C LEU A 88 -3.16 -1.55 9.04
N MET A 89 -2.41 -1.64 10.15
CA MET A 89 -1.71 -2.87 10.54
C MET A 89 -2.66 -3.99 10.94
N ASP A 90 -3.70 -3.69 11.72
CA ASP A 90 -4.70 -4.68 12.12
C ASP A 90 -5.47 -5.21 10.91
N PHE A 91 -5.94 -4.34 10.02
CA PHE A 91 -6.59 -4.71 8.77
C PHE A 91 -5.69 -5.58 7.90
N PHE A 92 -4.40 -5.23 7.78
CA PHE A 92 -3.42 -6.02 7.06
C PHE A 92 -3.23 -7.40 7.69
N ARG A 93 -3.18 -7.48 9.02
CA ARG A 93 -3.01 -8.73 9.76
C ARG A 93 -4.21 -9.66 9.53
N GLU A 94 -5.43 -9.13 9.57
CA GLU A 94 -6.65 -9.89 9.35
C GLU A 94 -6.78 -10.39 7.90
N HIS A 95 -6.42 -9.57 6.91
CA HIS A 95 -6.57 -9.92 5.49
C HIS A 95 -5.40 -10.74 4.94
N ALA A 96 -4.16 -10.32 5.19
CA ALA A 96 -2.95 -10.99 4.67
C ALA A 96 -2.49 -12.15 5.57
N GLY A 97 -3.13 -12.37 6.71
CA GLY A 97 -2.77 -13.40 7.69
C GLY A 97 -1.49 -13.08 8.48
N GLY A 98 -0.98 -11.85 8.38
CA GLY A 98 0.23 -11.43 9.06
C GLY A 98 0.70 -10.03 8.65
N VAL A 99 1.63 -9.47 9.43
CA VAL A 99 2.24 -8.16 9.16
C VAL A 99 3.68 -8.28 8.65
N ARG A 100 4.35 -9.41 8.93
CA ARG A 100 5.71 -9.67 8.47
C ARG A 100 5.69 -10.33 7.11
N CYS A 101 6.58 -9.89 6.22
CA CYS A 101 6.69 -10.43 4.86
C CYS A 101 6.88 -11.95 4.87
N ARG A 102 7.66 -12.46 5.83
CA ARG A 102 7.92 -13.90 5.98
C ARG A 102 6.69 -14.67 6.47
N GLU A 103 5.85 -14.09 7.34
CA GLU A 103 4.61 -14.71 7.81
C GLU A 103 3.61 -14.83 6.66
N ILE A 104 3.39 -13.73 5.93
CA ILE A 104 2.50 -13.69 4.76
C ILE A 104 2.96 -14.69 3.69
N ARG A 105 4.27 -14.69 3.38
CA ARG A 105 4.87 -15.64 2.42
C ARG A 105 4.76 -17.10 2.89
N ARG A 106 4.85 -17.36 4.20
CA ARG A 106 4.73 -18.70 4.77
C ARG A 106 3.28 -19.19 4.79
N ALA A 107 2.33 -18.30 5.03
CA ALA A 107 0.91 -18.60 4.90
C ALA A 107 0.55 -18.96 3.45
N GLY A 108 1.20 -18.31 2.47
CA GLY A 108 1.00 -18.59 1.05
C GLY A 108 -0.38 -18.19 0.52
N GLN A 109 -1.18 -17.53 1.35
CA GLN A 109 -2.55 -17.10 1.05
C GLN A 109 -2.60 -15.75 0.31
N PHE A 110 -1.53 -14.95 0.36
CA PHE A 110 -1.48 -13.59 -0.18
C PHE A 110 -0.20 -13.36 -0.98
N ALA A 111 -0.33 -12.86 -2.21
CA ALA A 111 0.83 -12.48 -3.00
C ALA A 111 1.30 -11.06 -2.63
N CYS A 112 2.57 -10.76 -2.93
CA CYS A 112 3.09 -9.42 -2.70
C CYS A 112 2.35 -8.33 -3.49
N VAL A 113 1.73 -8.69 -4.62
CA VAL A 113 0.92 -7.75 -5.40
C VAL A 113 -0.38 -7.40 -4.67
N ASP A 114 -1.06 -8.40 -4.10
CA ASP A 114 -2.28 -8.19 -3.33
C ASP A 114 -1.99 -7.35 -2.07
N CYS A 115 -0.85 -7.61 -1.42
CA CYS A 115 -0.36 -6.77 -0.32
C CYS A 115 -0.19 -5.30 -0.72
N VAL A 116 0.32 -5.04 -1.92
CA VAL A 116 0.54 -3.68 -2.43
C VAL A 116 -0.79 -3.00 -2.70
N GLU A 117 -1.73 -3.67 -3.38
CA GLU A 117 -3.07 -3.14 -3.64
C GLU A 117 -3.82 -2.83 -2.34
N LEU A 118 -3.80 -3.76 -1.40
CA LEU A 118 -4.52 -3.65 -0.13
C LEU A 118 -3.96 -2.49 0.73
N ALA A 119 -2.63 -2.39 0.84
CA ALA A 119 -1.97 -1.32 1.59
C ALA A 119 -2.29 0.05 0.98
N ALA A 120 -2.19 0.15 -0.35
CA ALA A 120 -2.43 1.38 -1.09
C ALA A 120 -3.89 1.83 -0.99
N ALA A 121 -4.86 0.92 -1.19
CA ALA A 121 -6.29 1.23 -1.08
C ALA A 121 -6.70 1.67 0.33
N PHE A 122 -6.11 1.07 1.37
CA PHE A 122 -6.41 1.44 2.74
C PHE A 122 -5.82 2.81 3.07
N ALA A 123 -4.54 3.05 2.78
CA ALA A 123 -3.91 4.34 3.04
C ALA A 123 -4.63 5.47 2.28
N ASP A 124 -5.05 5.26 1.03
CA ASP A 124 -5.77 6.28 0.26
C ASP A 124 -7.09 6.65 0.94
N ARG A 125 -7.89 5.66 1.35
CA ARG A 125 -9.13 5.89 2.11
C ARG A 125 -8.90 6.62 3.43
N THR A 126 -7.85 6.26 4.17
CA THR A 126 -7.50 6.93 5.42
C THR A 126 -7.11 8.39 5.19
N VAL A 127 -6.28 8.66 4.18
CA VAL A 127 -5.82 10.02 3.85
C VAL A 127 -6.96 10.87 3.26
N GLU A 128 -7.88 10.28 2.50
CA GLU A 128 -9.06 11.01 2.00
C GLU A 128 -10.12 11.27 3.08
N GLY A 129 -10.30 10.33 4.01
CA GLY A 129 -11.22 10.51 5.15
C GLY A 129 -10.84 11.69 6.04
N ASP A 130 -9.55 11.85 6.35
CA ASP A 130 -9.05 12.91 7.25
C ASP A 130 -9.03 14.30 6.58
N ARG A 131 -8.88 14.38 5.24
CA ARG A 131 -8.91 15.65 4.49
C ARG A 131 -10.29 16.32 4.43
N THR A 132 -11.32 15.64 4.89
CA THR A 132 -12.72 16.10 4.79
C THR A 132 -13.30 16.61 6.12
N GLU A 133 -12.51 16.58 7.21
CA GLU A 133 -12.90 17.10 8.53
C GLU A 133 -12.35 18.50 8.83
#